data_AF-A0A1I5SHE9-F1
#
_entry.id   AF-A0A1I5SHE9-F1
#
_cell.length_a   1.000
_cell.length_b   1.000
_cell.length_c   1.000
_cell.angle_alpha   90.00
_cell.angle_beta   90.00
_cell.angle_gamma   90.00
#
_symmetry.space_group_name_H-M   'P 1'
#
loop_
_entity.id
_entity.type
_entity.pdbx_description
1 polymer ?
#
loop_
_entity_poly.entity_id
_entity_poly.type
_entity_poly.pdbx_seq_one_letter_code
_entity_poly.pdbx_strand_id
1 'polypeptide(L)' 'MELTSVLLFLNGLGGSELLLIGMAILLFFGGKKLPELMKGLGKGIKEFKDAQKDVQEQITKGLDDTK' A
#
# COMPACT_ATOMS: atom_id res chain seq x y z
N MET A 1 -16.19 -26.48 -12.97
CA MET A 1 -17.28 -25.49 -12.88
C MET A 1 -16.93 -24.42 -11.85
N GLU A 2 -16.68 -24.77 -10.59
CA GLU A 2 -16.23 -23.82 -9.55
C GLU A 2 -15.02 -22.96 -9.96
N LEU A 3 -13.95 -23.57 -10.49
CA LEU A 3 -12.74 -22.84 -10.89
C LEU A 3 -12.97 -21.88 -12.07
N THR A 4 -13.83 -22.28 -13.02
CA THR A 4 -14.20 -21.46 -14.19
C THR A 4 -15.08 -20.29 -13.76
N SER A 5 -15.95 -20.47 -12.75
CA SER A 5 -16.74 -19.41 -12.14
C SER A 5 -15.85 -18.41 -11.38
N VAL A 6 -14.83 -18.88 -10.65
CA VAL A 6 -13.82 -18.03 -10.01
C VAL A 6 -12.98 -17.26 -11.04
N LEU A 7 -12.65 -17.88 -12.19
CA LEU A 7 -11.93 -17.23 -13.28
C LEU A 7 -12.80 -16.23 -14.05
N LEU A 8 -14.10 -16.51 -14.25
CA LEU A 8 -15.07 -15.56 -14.78
C LEU A 8 -15.28 -14.36 -13.84
N PHE A 9 -15.20 -14.58 -12.52
CA PHE A 9 -15.19 -13.54 -11.48
C PHE A 9 -13.96 -12.62 -11.56
N LEU A 10 -12.80 -13.14 -12.00
CA LEU A 10 -11.58 -12.36 -12.19
C LEU A 10 -11.53 -11.62 -13.53
N ASN A 11 -12.21 -12.13 -14.57
CA ASN A 11 -12.17 -11.57 -15.93
C ASN A 11 -13.16 -10.41 -16.14
N GLY A 12 -14.05 -10.16 -15.18
CA GLY A 12 -15.09 -9.12 -15.24
C GLY A 12 -15.10 -8.23 -14.01
N LEU A 13 -13.94 -7.65 -13.64
CA LEU A 13 -13.79 -6.71 -12.52
C LEU A 13 -14.63 -5.43 -12.75
N GLY A 14 -15.94 -5.54 -12.59
CA GLY A 14 -16.86 -4.44 -12.45
C GLY A 14 -16.80 -3.87 -11.04
N GLY A 15 -17.38 -2.68 -10.85
CA GLY A 15 -17.41 -2.02 -9.53
C GLY A 15 -18.12 -2.85 -8.44
N SER A 16 -18.99 -3.78 -8.82
CA SER A 16 -19.69 -4.71 -7.94
C SER A 16 -18.75 -5.67 -7.20
N GLU A 17 -17.77 -6.24 -7.90
CA GLU A 17 -16.85 -7.25 -7.37
C GLU A 17 -15.87 -6.62 -6.39
N LEU A 18 -15.36 -5.43 -6.72
CA LEU A 18 -14.51 -4.62 -5.83
C LEU A 18 -15.24 -4.27 -4.53
N LEU A 19 -16.54 -3.98 -4.61
CA LEU A 19 -17.37 -3.70 -3.44
C LEU A 19 -17.54 -4.95 -2.56
N LEU A 20 -17.74 -6.13 -3.17
CA LEU A 20 -17.88 -7.42 -2.47
C LEU A 20 -16.58 -7.82 -1.75
N ILE A 21 -15.43 -7.70 -2.43
CA ILE A 21 -14.11 -7.96 -1.84
C ILE A 21 -13.82 -6.94 -0.72
N GLY A 22 -14.11 -5.66 -0.97
CA GLY A 22 -14.00 -4.61 0.03
C GLY A 22 -14.84 -4.92 1.27
N MET A 23 -16.09 -5.37 1.08
CA MET A 23 -17.00 -5.76 2.15
C MET A 23 -16.46 -6.95 2.96
N ALA A 24 -15.92 -7.98 2.30
CA ALA A 24 -15.31 -9.12 2.97
C ALA A 24 -14.11 -8.69 3.83
N ILE A 25 -13.20 -7.90 3.26
CA ILE A 25 -12.05 -7.34 4.00
C ILE A 25 -12.53 -6.48 5.18
N LEU A 26 -13.55 -5.65 4.99
CA LEU A 26 -14.14 -4.84 6.06
C LEU A 26 -14.81 -5.70 7.15
N LEU A 27 -15.35 -6.88 6.82
CA LEU A 27 -15.92 -7.80 7.79
C LEU A 27 -14.84 -8.48 8.64
N PHE A 28 -13.74 -8.93 8.01
CA PHE A 28 -12.64 -9.61 8.68
C PHE A 28 -11.77 -8.65 9.52
N PHE A 29 -11.41 -7.50 8.94
CA PHE A 29 -10.52 -6.54 9.60
C PHE A 29 -11.29 -5.47 10.38
N GLY A 30 -12.57 -5.25 10.06
CA GLY A 30 -13.37 -4.16 10.60
C GLY A 30 -13.12 -2.84 9.85
N GLY A 31 -14.19 -2.05 9.65
CA GLY A 31 -14.11 -0.79 8.91
C GLY A 31 -13.20 0.29 9.50
N LYS A 32 -12.79 0.13 10.76
CA LYS A 32 -11.84 1.04 11.42
C LYS A 32 -10.39 0.64 11.25
N LYS A 33 -10.07 -0.66 11.16
CA LYS A 33 -8.67 -1.11 11.12
C LYS A 33 -8.03 -0.95 9.76
N LEU A 34 -8.79 -1.09 8.67
CA LEU A 34 -8.24 -0.90 7.32
C LEU A 34 -7.70 0.54 7.12
N PRO A 35 -8.45 1.61 7.46
CA PRO A 35 -7.92 2.99 7.43
C PRO A 35 -6.80 3.25 8.44
N GLU A 36 -6.85 2.63 9.62
CA GLU A 36 -5.83 2.78 10.66
C GLU A 36 -4.48 2.19 10.22
N LEU A 37 -4.49 1.00 9.61
CA LEU A 37 -3.33 0.37 9.00
C LEU A 37 -2.78 1.20 7.84
N MET A 38 -3.65 1.70 6.95
CA MET A 38 -3.22 2.58 5.85
C MET A 38 -2.57 3.87 6.37
N LYS A 39 -3.12 4.49 7.42
CA LYS A 39 -2.52 5.68 8.05
C LYS A 39 -1.17 5.38 8.70
N GLY A 40 -1.05 4.25 9.39
CA GLY A 40 0.21 3.81 9.99
C GLY A 40 1.29 3.54 8.94
N LEU A 41 0.94 2.77 7.91
CA LEU A 41 1.83 2.48 6.79
C LEU A 41 2.23 3.75 6.03
N GLY A 42 1.28 4.64 5.76
CA GLY A 42 1.56 5.90 5.07
C GLY A 42 2.53 6.81 5.85
N LYS A 43 2.39 6.87 7.18
CA LYS A 43 3.36 7.57 8.04
C LYS A 43 4.74 6.91 7.99
N GLY A 44 4.81 5.58 8.11
CA GLY A 44 6.07 4.85 8.05
C GLY A 44 6.79 5.01 6.72
N ILE A 45 6.07 4.94 5.60
CA ILE A 45 6.64 5.19 4.25
C ILE A 45 7.18 6.62 4.14
N LYS A 46 6.46 7.60 4.69
CA LYS A 46 6.89 9.00 4.68
C LYS A 46 8.17 9.20 5.48
N GLU A 47 8.21 8.73 6.72
CA GLU A 47 9.39 8.81 7.60
C GLU A 47 10.60 8.09 6.98
N PHE A 48 10.38 6.92 6.38
CA PHE A 48 11.43 6.20 5.68
C PHE A 48 12.00 6.99 4.50
N LYS A 49 11.12 7.61 3.69
CA LYS A 49 11.54 8.42 2.54
C LYS A 49 12.30 9.67 2.97
N ASP A 50 11.85 10.33 4.04
CA ASP A 50 12.50 11.51 4.60
C ASP A 50 13.90 11.17 5.12
N ALA A 51 14.05 10.06 5.86
CA ALA A 51 15.35 9.56 6.33
C ALA A 51 16.29 9.18 5.17
N GLN A 52 15.78 8.50 4.14
CA GLN A 52 16.58 8.18 2.95
C GLN A 52 17.11 9.43 2.24
N LYS A 53 16.28 10.48 2.14
CA LYS A 53 16.68 11.74 1.52
C LYS A 53 17.79 12.44 2.30
N ASP A 54 17.67 12.49 3.62
CA ASP A 54 18.67 13.12 4.49
C ASP A 54 20.02 12.40 4.39
N VAL A 55 20.01 11.07 4.39
CA VAL A 55 21.20 10.23 4.17
C VAL A 55 21.82 10.50 2.80
N GLN A 56 21.01 10.56 1.74
CA GLN A 56 21.49 10.84 0.38
C GLN A 56 22.14 12.22 0.28
N GLU A 57 21.57 13.24 0.93
CA GLU A 57 22.09 14.60 0.94
C GLU A 57 23.41 14.70 1.72
N GLN A 58 23.55 13.99 2.84
CA GLN A 58 24.80 13.90 3.60
C GLN A 58 25.91 13.20 2.81
N ILE A 59 25.59 12.10 2.11
CA ILE A 59 26.56 11.40 1.24
C ILE A 59 27.00 12.31 0.09
N THR A 60 26.07 13.03 -0.53
CA THR A 60 26.36 13.92 -1.67
C THR A 60 27.24 15.10 -1.25
N LYS A 61 26.91 15.76 -0.13
CA LYS A 61 27.73 16.88 0.41
C LYS A 61 29.13 16.43 0.84
N GLY A 62 29.25 15.28 1.50
CA GLY A 62 30.56 14.75 1.92
C GLY A 62 31.49 14.37 0.75
N LEU A 63 30.92 14.03 -0.42
CA LEU A 63 31.68 13.74 -1.64
C LEU A 63 32.17 15.02 -2.34
N ASP A 64 31.41 16.11 -2.26
CA ASP A 64 31.78 17.40 -2.85
C ASP A 64 32.85 18.15 -2.04
N ASP A 65 32.91 17.95 -0.71
CA ASP A 65 33.92 18.58 0.17
C ASP A 65 35.33 17.97 0.09
N THR A 66 35.50 16.83 -0.60
CA THR A 66 36.80 16.14 -0.73
C THR A 66 37.49 16.41 -2.09
N LYS A 67 36.95 17.30 -2.92
CA LYS A 67 37.48 17.66 -4.24
C LYS A 67 38.07 19.07 -4.26
#